data_AF-A0A345D9D5-F1
#
_entry.id   AF-A0A345D9D5-F1
#
_cell.length_a   1.000
_cell.length_b   1.000
_cell.length_c   1.000
_cell.angle_alpha   90.00
_cell.angle_beta   90.00
_cell.angle_gamma   90.00
#
_symmetry.space_group_name_H-M   'P 1'
#
loop_
_entity.id
_entity.type
_entity.pdbx_description
1 polymer ?
#
loop_
_entity_poly.entity_id
_entity_poly.type
_entity_poly.pdbx_seq_one_letter_code
_entity_poly.pdbx_strand_id
1 'polypeptide(L)'
;MLYFLTNNFVYVIFALVLAVAGLAAWMTFVNKERYAGGAISNAHQWMIRLLKALVASLAFGVALIIFGGGHGGVPTKAANVDVTDRASLQHGAAVFRDYCLSCHGLSMVRYNQLTKLGISEDDIKAKMLTTTDKIGDTMQVAMNSADAKRWLGVAPPDLSLMANAKGADYIYSYLTGFYKDDNRETGWNNLYLKNAAMPHVLWQEEGIKTAKFVDVEEHGAKVSEFEGFEMVQPGKQDAETFDKTARDVTNFLVWAAEPDQTKRKYIGFGVMAFLLLLALVTRKLSKNYWKDIH
;
A
#
# COMPACT_ATOMS: atom_id res chain seq x y z
N MET A 1 -3.36 -3.37 7.89
CA MET A 1 -2.32 -3.59 8.92
C MET A 1 -1.37 -4.74 8.55
N LEU A 2 -1.86 -5.90 8.08
CA LEU A 2 -0.98 -6.98 7.57
C LEU A 2 -0.23 -6.64 6.27
N TYR A 3 -0.81 -5.82 5.38
CA TYR A 3 -0.20 -5.42 4.08
C TYR A 3 0.99 -4.44 4.20
N PHE A 4 1.10 -3.71 5.31
CA PHE A 4 2.19 -2.75 5.54
C PHE A 4 3.43 -3.41 6.14
N LEU A 5 3.22 -4.50 6.88
CA LEU A 5 4.31 -5.40 7.24
C LEU A 5 4.87 -5.99 5.93
N THR A 6 4.08 -6.57 5.03
CA THR A 6 4.65 -7.34 3.90
C THR A 6 5.72 -6.61 3.07
N ASN A 7 5.61 -5.35 2.66
CA ASN A 7 6.66 -4.76 1.79
C ASN A 7 7.97 -4.38 2.51
N ASN A 8 7.90 -3.60 3.60
CA ASN A 8 9.12 -3.22 4.35
C ASN A 8 9.66 -4.38 5.18
N PHE A 9 8.78 -5.23 5.72
CA PHE A 9 9.13 -6.44 6.44
C PHE A 9 9.66 -7.51 5.47
N VAL A 10 9.25 -7.57 4.19
CA VAL A 10 9.92 -8.44 3.21
C VAL A 10 11.35 -8.00 3.00
N TYR A 11 11.67 -6.72 2.87
CA TYR A 11 13.08 -6.30 2.74
C TYR A 11 13.89 -6.55 4.02
N VAL A 12 13.31 -6.32 5.21
CA VAL A 12 13.97 -6.60 6.50
C VAL A 12 14.12 -8.10 6.73
N ILE A 13 13.11 -8.91 6.41
CA ILE A 13 13.20 -10.37 6.47
C ILE A 13 14.19 -10.88 5.42
N PHE A 14 14.20 -10.35 4.19
CA PHE A 14 15.15 -10.76 3.16
C PHE A 14 16.58 -10.41 3.59
N ALA A 15 16.79 -9.25 4.19
CA ALA A 15 18.07 -8.88 4.80
C ALA A 15 18.43 -9.79 5.99
N LEU A 16 17.47 -10.16 6.84
CA LEU A 16 17.67 -11.12 7.94
C LEU A 16 17.95 -12.54 7.42
N VAL A 17 17.26 -12.99 6.37
CA VAL A 17 17.49 -14.29 5.72
C VAL A 17 18.88 -14.30 5.10
N LEU A 18 19.31 -13.23 4.43
CA LEU A 18 20.66 -13.11 3.88
C LEU A 18 21.71 -13.03 4.99
N ALA A 19 21.44 -12.31 6.09
CA ALA A 19 22.33 -12.21 7.24
C ALA A 19 22.46 -13.55 7.98
N VAL A 20 21.35 -14.27 8.19
CA VAL A 20 21.32 -15.59 8.84
C VAL A 20 21.89 -16.66 7.91
N ALA A 21 21.63 -16.61 6.61
CA ALA A 21 22.28 -17.49 5.62
C ALA A 21 23.78 -17.21 5.54
N GLY A 22 24.20 -15.94 5.63
CA GLY A 22 25.59 -15.53 5.75
C GLY A 22 26.24 -16.05 7.03
N LEU A 23 25.57 -15.94 8.18
CA LEU A 23 26.00 -16.51 9.46
C LEU A 23 26.05 -18.04 9.44
N ALA A 24 25.08 -18.70 8.83
CA ALA A 24 25.05 -20.15 8.68
C ALA A 24 26.20 -20.63 7.78
N ALA A 25 26.42 -19.95 6.65
CA ALA A 25 27.55 -20.22 5.76
C ALA A 25 28.88 -19.98 6.47
N TRP A 26 29.02 -18.88 7.22
CA TRP A 26 30.19 -18.56 8.02
C TRP A 26 30.43 -19.60 9.12
N MET A 27 29.41 -20.03 9.86
CA MET A 27 29.56 -21.09 10.88
C MET A 27 29.91 -22.45 10.26
N THR A 28 29.32 -22.82 9.13
CA THR A 28 29.69 -24.08 8.44
C THR A 28 31.14 -24.06 7.93
N PHE A 29 31.63 -22.88 7.58
CA PHE A 29 32.98 -22.66 7.09
C PHE A 29 34.00 -22.61 8.23
N VAL A 30 33.71 -21.87 9.30
CA VAL A 30 34.52 -21.80 10.53
C VAL A 30 34.71 -23.17 11.17
N ASN A 31 33.72 -24.06 11.08
CA ASN A 31 33.83 -25.41 11.65
C ASN A 31 34.52 -26.42 10.77
N LYS A 32 34.56 -26.23 9.45
CA LYS A 32 35.33 -27.13 8.60
C LYS A 32 36.81 -27.09 8.99
N GLU A 33 37.29 -25.91 9.39
CA GLU A 33 38.68 -25.66 9.77
C GLU A 33 39.07 -26.07 11.20
N ARG A 34 38.17 -25.96 12.20
CA ARG A 34 38.51 -26.37 13.58
C ARG A 34 38.55 -27.89 13.79
N TYR A 35 38.05 -28.67 12.82
CA TYR A 35 37.89 -30.13 12.94
C TYR A 35 38.66 -30.92 11.87
N ALA A 36 39.66 -30.29 11.23
CA ALA A 36 40.54 -30.96 10.26
C ALA A 36 41.36 -32.14 10.84
N GLY A 37 41.23 -32.46 12.13
CA GLY A 37 41.85 -33.62 12.77
C GLY A 37 40.98 -34.41 13.77
N GLY A 38 39.67 -34.14 13.86
CA GLY A 38 38.81 -34.83 14.84
C GLY A 38 37.34 -34.77 14.50
N ALA A 39 36.61 -35.86 14.77
CA ALA A 39 35.19 -35.98 14.47
C ALA A 39 34.38 -34.79 15.02
N ILE A 40 33.66 -34.09 14.14
CA ILE A 40 32.73 -33.04 14.50
C ILE A 40 31.74 -33.62 15.51
N SER A 41 31.64 -33.03 16.71
CA SER A 41 30.75 -33.56 17.74
C SER A 41 29.31 -33.58 17.24
N ASN A 42 28.54 -34.61 17.63
CA ASN A 42 27.15 -34.76 17.20
C ASN A 42 26.31 -33.50 17.46
N ALA A 43 26.58 -32.79 18.57
CA ALA A 43 25.93 -31.52 18.92
C ALA A 43 26.14 -30.41 17.86
N HIS A 44 27.30 -30.39 17.22
CA HIS A 44 27.64 -29.38 16.22
C HIS A 44 26.97 -29.65 14.87
N GLN A 45 26.92 -30.93 14.45
CA GLN A 45 26.13 -31.36 13.28
C GLN A 45 24.64 -31.06 13.47
N TRP A 46 24.13 -31.26 14.70
CA TRP A 46 22.77 -30.89 15.08
C TRP A 46 22.52 -29.38 14.98
N MET A 47 23.47 -28.55 15.42
CA MET A 47 23.36 -27.09 15.37
C MET A 47 23.31 -26.55 13.92
N ILE A 48 24.14 -27.09 13.02
CA ILE A 48 24.13 -26.72 11.59
C ILE A 48 22.82 -27.17 10.92
N ARG A 49 22.31 -28.37 11.24
CA ARG A 49 21.02 -28.85 10.73
C ARG A 49 19.86 -27.98 11.23
N LEU A 50 19.90 -27.56 12.50
CA LEU A 50 18.94 -26.62 13.09
C LEU A 50 18.97 -25.26 12.40
N LEU A 51 20.15 -24.70 12.12
CA LEU A 51 20.29 -23.42 11.42
C LEU A 51 19.79 -23.49 9.97
N LYS A 52 20.10 -24.57 9.23
CA LYS A 52 19.57 -24.80 7.88
C LYS A 52 18.05 -24.97 7.88
N ALA A 53 17.52 -25.70 8.87
CA ALA A 53 16.09 -25.88 9.05
C ALA A 53 15.39 -24.55 9.42
N LEU A 54 16.03 -23.71 10.23
CA LEU A 54 15.54 -22.37 10.57
C LEU A 54 15.52 -21.42 9.37
N VAL A 55 16.55 -21.43 8.52
CA VAL A 55 16.56 -20.63 7.29
C VAL A 55 15.50 -21.14 6.31
N ALA A 56 15.37 -22.45 6.15
CA ALA A 56 14.35 -23.06 5.30
C ALA A 56 12.93 -22.78 5.81
N SER A 57 12.71 -22.83 7.13
CA SER A 57 11.42 -22.52 7.74
C SER A 57 11.10 -21.02 7.68
N LEU A 58 12.09 -20.14 7.79
CA LEU A 58 11.90 -18.70 7.57
C LEU A 58 11.54 -18.41 6.11
N ALA A 59 12.24 -19.03 5.15
CA ALA A 59 11.96 -18.88 3.73
C ALA A 59 10.57 -19.45 3.36
N PHE A 60 10.19 -20.58 3.94
CA PHE A 60 8.85 -21.16 3.75
C PHE A 60 7.76 -20.31 4.43
N GLY A 61 8.03 -19.76 5.61
CA GLY A 61 7.13 -18.82 6.30
C GLY A 61 6.90 -17.54 5.49
N VAL A 62 7.95 -17.01 4.84
CA VAL A 62 7.82 -15.87 3.92
C VAL A 62 6.99 -16.23 2.69
N ALA A 63 7.19 -17.42 2.11
CA ALA A 63 6.37 -17.89 0.99
C ALA A 63 4.89 -18.01 1.38
N LEU A 64 4.58 -18.53 2.57
CA LEU A 64 3.20 -18.61 3.06
C LEU A 64 2.56 -17.22 3.27
N ILE A 65 3.34 -16.21 3.66
CA ILE A 65 2.84 -14.82 3.78
C ILE A 65 2.57 -14.20 2.39
N ILE A 66 3.37 -14.54 1.38
CA ILE A 66 3.21 -14.03 0.01
C ILE A 66 1.99 -14.67 -0.68
N PHE A 67 1.70 -15.95 -0.42
CA PHE A 67 0.63 -16.70 -1.09
C PHE A 67 -0.65 -16.87 -0.25
N GLY A 68 -0.63 -16.56 1.05
CA GLY A 68 -1.75 -16.78 1.99
C GLY A 68 -2.78 -15.64 2.08
N GLY A 69 -3.10 -14.99 0.96
CA GLY A 69 -3.88 -13.74 0.93
C GLY A 69 -5.33 -13.85 0.45
N GLY A 70 -5.99 -15.01 0.51
CA GLY A 70 -7.39 -15.15 0.09
C GLY A 70 -8.36 -14.56 1.11
N HIS A 71 -8.69 -13.27 0.99
CA HIS A 71 -9.81 -12.66 1.72
C HIS A 71 -11.08 -12.79 0.86
N GLY A 72 -12.11 -13.44 1.39
CA GLY A 72 -13.41 -13.67 0.72
C GLY A 72 -14.24 -12.40 0.51
N GLY A 73 -13.74 -11.50 -0.32
CA GLY A 73 -14.42 -10.29 -0.78
C GLY A 73 -14.28 -10.13 -2.29
N VAL A 74 -15.04 -9.21 -2.87
CA VAL A 74 -14.97 -8.90 -4.30
C VAL A 74 -13.54 -8.49 -4.66
N PRO A 75 -12.91 -9.11 -5.67
CA PRO A 75 -11.55 -8.76 -6.08
C PRO A 75 -11.43 -7.28 -6.42
N THR A 76 -10.42 -6.62 -5.83
CA THR A 76 -10.12 -5.22 -6.14
C THR A 76 -9.61 -5.08 -7.57
N LYS A 77 -10.01 -4.00 -8.24
CA LYS A 77 -9.48 -3.59 -9.54
C LYS A 77 -8.08 -3.00 -9.37
N ALA A 78 -7.21 -3.28 -10.34
CA ALA A 78 -5.86 -2.73 -10.37
C ALA A 78 -5.89 -1.22 -10.64
N ALA A 79 -5.38 -0.42 -9.71
CA ALA A 79 -5.37 1.04 -9.81
C ALA A 79 -4.33 1.56 -10.81
N ASN A 80 -3.32 0.77 -11.18
CA ASN A 80 -2.16 1.15 -12.02
C ASN A 80 -1.71 2.60 -11.83
N VAL A 81 -1.42 2.97 -10.59
CA VAL A 81 -0.98 4.32 -10.23
C VAL A 81 0.46 4.56 -10.69
N ASP A 82 0.75 5.76 -11.19
CA ASP A 82 2.09 6.22 -11.50
C ASP A 82 2.44 7.48 -10.73
N VAL A 83 3.18 7.31 -9.64
CA VAL A 83 3.63 8.37 -8.74
C VAL A 83 4.69 9.29 -9.35
N THR A 84 5.08 9.05 -10.61
CA THR A 84 5.95 9.93 -11.40
C THR A 84 5.17 10.82 -12.35
N ASP A 85 3.90 10.49 -12.65
CA ASP A 85 3.01 11.32 -13.46
C ASP A 85 2.58 12.56 -12.68
N ARG A 86 3.19 13.69 -13.01
CA ARG A 86 2.91 14.99 -12.38
C ARG A 86 1.50 15.49 -12.68
N ALA A 87 0.98 15.27 -13.89
CA ALA A 87 -0.34 15.74 -14.25
C ALA A 87 -1.42 15.00 -13.47
N SER A 88 -1.27 13.68 -13.34
CA SER A 88 -2.12 12.85 -12.49
C SER A 88 -2.09 13.30 -11.03
N LEU A 89 -0.91 13.53 -10.47
CA LEU A 89 -0.76 13.98 -9.07
C LEU A 89 -1.36 15.36 -8.81
N GLN A 90 -1.17 16.31 -9.74
CA GLN A 90 -1.74 17.66 -9.62
C GLN A 90 -3.27 17.64 -9.72
N HIS A 91 -3.80 16.87 -10.67
CA HIS A 91 -5.25 16.70 -10.82
C HIS A 91 -5.85 16.00 -9.58
N GLY A 92 -5.22 14.91 -9.11
CA GLY A 92 -5.64 14.21 -7.90
C GLY A 92 -5.61 15.08 -6.64
N ALA A 93 -4.63 15.96 -6.50
CA ALA A 93 -4.56 16.94 -5.41
C ALA A 93 -5.72 17.95 -5.47
N ALA A 94 -6.08 18.43 -6.67
CA ALA A 94 -7.20 19.34 -6.86
C ALA A 94 -8.54 18.67 -6.51
N VAL A 95 -8.77 17.47 -7.05
CA VAL A 95 -10.00 16.69 -6.75
C VAL A 95 -10.09 16.35 -5.26
N PHE A 96 -8.96 15.99 -4.63
CA PHE A 96 -8.93 15.76 -3.18
C PHE A 96 -9.33 17.01 -2.40
N ARG A 97 -8.79 18.18 -2.76
CA ARG A 97 -9.15 19.46 -2.13
C ARG A 97 -10.63 19.79 -2.31
N ASP A 98 -11.19 19.54 -3.49
CA ASP A 98 -12.56 19.94 -3.83
C ASP A 98 -13.61 18.98 -3.22
N TYR A 99 -13.35 17.67 -3.20
CA TYR A 99 -14.34 16.66 -2.83
C TYR A 99 -14.05 15.89 -1.55
N CYS A 100 -12.78 15.82 -1.11
CA CYS A 100 -12.38 14.97 0.00
C CYS A 100 -12.04 15.75 1.27
N LEU A 101 -11.36 16.90 1.14
CA LEU A 101 -10.78 17.66 2.26
C LEU A 101 -11.81 18.16 3.29
N SER A 102 -13.07 18.33 2.88
CA SER A 102 -14.16 18.72 3.77
C SER A 102 -14.44 17.67 4.87
N CYS A 103 -14.26 16.39 4.54
CA CYS A 103 -14.51 15.26 5.43
C CYS A 103 -13.26 14.49 5.85
N HIS A 104 -12.18 14.57 5.07
CA HIS A 104 -10.94 13.82 5.29
C HIS A 104 -9.74 14.76 5.38
N GLY A 105 -8.90 14.57 6.40
CA GLY A 105 -7.63 15.28 6.52
C GLY A 105 -6.48 14.54 5.87
N LEU A 106 -5.40 15.30 5.60
CA LEU A 106 -4.04 14.78 5.47
C LEU A 106 -3.18 15.41 6.58
N SER A 107 -3.41 15.00 7.83
CA SER A 107 -2.73 15.52 9.02
C SER A 107 -1.21 15.37 9.03
N MET A 108 -0.63 14.53 8.16
CA MET A 108 0.83 14.36 8.03
C MET A 108 1.40 14.96 6.75
N VAL A 109 0.58 15.60 5.91
CA VAL A 109 1.01 16.24 4.66
C VAL A 109 0.81 17.74 4.75
N ARG A 110 1.87 18.50 4.52
CA ARG A 110 1.84 19.97 4.53
C ARG A 110 1.58 20.52 3.14
N TYR A 111 0.88 21.66 3.06
CA TYR A 111 0.60 22.31 1.78
C TYR A 111 1.87 22.63 0.99
N ASN A 112 2.95 23.06 1.66
CA ASN A 112 4.24 23.32 1.00
C ASN A 112 4.85 22.09 0.31
N GLN A 113 4.50 20.86 0.71
CA GLN A 113 4.99 19.66 0.05
C GLN A 113 4.40 19.48 -1.35
N LEU A 114 3.26 20.13 -1.66
CA LEU A 114 2.69 20.13 -3.01
C LEU A 114 3.62 20.81 -4.04
N THR A 115 4.56 21.64 -3.61
CA THR A 115 5.62 22.18 -4.50
C THR A 115 6.46 21.06 -5.12
N LYS A 116 6.63 19.92 -4.43
CA LYS A 116 7.30 18.74 -4.98
C LYS A 116 6.56 18.14 -6.16
N LEU A 117 5.27 18.44 -6.35
CA LEU A 117 4.44 18.04 -7.49
C LEU A 117 4.54 19.00 -8.67
N GLY A 118 5.27 20.12 -8.53
CA GLY A 118 5.36 21.16 -9.54
C GLY A 118 4.24 22.21 -9.46
N ILE A 119 3.47 22.23 -8.38
CA ILE A 119 2.47 23.29 -8.12
C ILE A 119 3.21 24.49 -7.53
N SER A 120 3.02 25.67 -8.13
CA SER A 120 3.65 26.90 -7.61
C SER A 120 3.12 27.25 -6.21
N GLU A 121 3.93 27.90 -5.38
CA GLU A 121 3.44 28.35 -4.07
C GLU A 121 2.24 29.30 -4.18
N ASP A 122 2.20 30.11 -5.23
CA ASP A 122 1.11 31.05 -5.48
C ASP A 122 -0.18 30.31 -5.87
N ASP A 123 -0.09 29.27 -6.69
CA ASP A 123 -1.23 28.39 -6.99
C ASP A 123 -1.72 27.65 -5.76
N ILE A 124 -0.81 27.17 -4.89
CA ILE A 124 -1.19 26.53 -3.62
C ILE A 124 -1.98 27.51 -2.76
N LYS A 125 -1.48 28.74 -2.61
CA LYS A 125 -2.15 29.79 -1.82
C LYS A 125 -3.50 30.18 -2.41
N ALA A 126 -3.60 30.28 -3.74
CA ALA A 126 -4.80 30.74 -4.41
C ALA A 126 -5.89 29.65 -4.54
N LYS A 127 -5.51 28.38 -4.72
CA LYS A 127 -6.43 27.31 -5.11
C LYS A 127 -6.58 26.22 -4.05
N MET A 128 -5.58 26.00 -3.20
CA MET A 128 -5.57 24.86 -2.26
C MET A 128 -5.83 25.27 -0.81
N LEU A 129 -5.37 26.44 -0.37
CA LEU A 129 -5.56 26.89 1.01
C LEU A 129 -7.01 27.30 1.27
N THR A 130 -7.49 27.00 2.47
CA THR A 130 -8.66 27.69 3.02
C THR A 130 -8.26 29.09 3.51
N THR A 131 -9.23 29.96 3.79
CA THR A 131 -8.97 31.36 4.19
C THR A 131 -8.12 31.51 5.45
N THR A 132 -8.05 30.47 6.29
CA THR A 132 -7.34 30.46 7.56
C THR A 132 -5.99 29.75 7.51
N ASP A 133 -5.76 28.90 6.51
CA ASP A 133 -4.59 28.03 6.46
C ASP A 133 -3.36 28.75 5.95
N LYS A 134 -2.19 28.35 6.45
CA LYS A 134 -0.89 28.79 5.95
C LYS A 134 -0.24 27.67 5.13
N ILE A 135 0.66 28.05 4.23
CA ILE A 135 1.39 27.09 3.38
C ILE A 135 2.21 26.06 4.19
N GLY A 136 2.65 26.42 5.40
CA GLY A 136 3.37 25.53 6.30
C GLY A 136 2.46 24.57 7.06
N ASP A 137 1.14 24.79 7.05
CA ASP A 137 0.20 23.98 7.79
C ASP A 137 -0.08 22.66 7.05
N THR A 138 -0.61 21.71 7.81
CA THR A 138 -1.11 20.43 7.30
C THR A 138 -2.54 20.60 6.80
N MET A 139 -2.97 19.73 5.89
CA MET A 139 -4.36 19.73 5.41
C MET A 139 -5.28 19.15 6.48
N GLN A 140 -5.85 20.01 7.32
CA GLN A 140 -6.74 19.61 8.39
C GLN A 140 -8.19 19.52 7.89
N VAL A 141 -8.91 18.52 8.40
CA VAL A 141 -10.34 18.38 8.13
C VAL A 141 -11.11 19.47 8.88
N ALA A 142 -12.03 20.14 8.20
CA ALA A 142 -12.87 21.17 8.82
C ALA A 142 -13.95 20.56 9.74
N MET A 143 -14.41 19.34 9.44
CA MET A 143 -15.42 18.62 10.22
C MET A 143 -14.84 18.06 11.52
N ASN A 144 -15.46 18.40 12.65
CA ASN A 144 -15.09 17.82 13.94
C ASN A 144 -15.60 16.37 14.07
N SER A 145 -14.93 15.55 14.88
CA SER A 145 -15.27 14.13 15.01
C SER A 145 -16.62 13.86 15.66
N ALA A 146 -17.13 14.77 16.50
CA ALA A 146 -18.40 14.60 17.19
C ALA A 146 -19.59 14.77 16.24
N ASP A 147 -19.56 15.81 15.42
CA ASP A 147 -20.53 16.09 14.35
C ASP A 147 -20.45 15.01 13.27
N ALA A 148 -19.23 14.59 12.90
CA ALA A 148 -19.05 13.48 11.97
C ALA A 148 -19.73 12.19 12.45
N LYS A 149 -19.57 11.83 13.73
CA LYS A 149 -20.26 10.67 14.32
C LYS A 149 -21.77 10.86 14.37
N ARG A 150 -22.25 12.08 14.63
CA ARG A 150 -23.67 12.40 14.67
C ARG A 150 -24.33 12.31 13.29
N TRP A 151 -23.64 12.74 12.23
CA TRP A 151 -24.21 12.81 10.88
C TRP A 151 -23.97 11.56 10.04
N LEU A 152 -22.83 10.89 10.21
CA LEU A 152 -22.40 9.74 9.39
C LEU A 152 -22.36 8.43 10.19
N GLY A 153 -22.64 8.46 11.50
CA GLY A 153 -22.52 7.31 12.40
C GLY A 153 -21.07 6.97 12.79
N VAL A 154 -20.08 7.38 11.99
CA VAL A 154 -18.65 7.18 12.25
C VAL A 154 -17.85 8.39 11.78
N ALA A 155 -16.77 8.70 12.49
CA ALA A 155 -15.84 9.74 12.06
C ALA A 155 -15.03 9.26 10.84
N PRO A 156 -14.95 10.05 9.75
CA PRO A 156 -14.09 9.71 8.63
C PRO A 156 -12.63 9.57 9.06
N PRO A 157 -11.90 8.58 8.51
CA PRO A 157 -10.48 8.42 8.81
C PRO A 157 -9.65 9.52 8.16
N ASP A 158 -8.51 9.82 8.79
CA ASP A 158 -7.43 10.58 8.14
C ASP A 158 -6.84 9.74 7.00
N LEU A 159 -6.59 10.40 5.86
CA LEU A 159 -6.16 9.72 4.64
C LEU A 159 -4.65 9.77 4.41
N SER A 160 -3.86 10.39 5.30
CA SER A 160 -2.42 10.57 5.13
C SER A 160 -1.67 9.27 4.87
N LEU A 161 -2.11 8.15 5.47
CA LEU A 161 -1.49 6.83 5.29
C LEU A 161 -2.47 5.79 4.74
N MET A 162 -3.60 6.20 4.17
CA MET A 162 -4.64 5.25 3.74
C MET A 162 -4.10 4.30 2.65
N ALA A 163 -3.32 4.83 1.72
CA ALA A 163 -2.70 4.02 0.66
C ALA A 163 -1.75 2.96 1.23
N ASN A 164 -1.01 3.27 2.30
CA ASN A 164 -0.14 2.31 2.99
C ASN A 164 -0.94 1.30 3.84
N ALA A 165 -2.09 1.71 4.38
CA ALA A 165 -2.90 0.88 5.25
C ALA A 165 -3.75 -0.16 4.50
N LYS A 166 -4.26 0.22 3.32
CA LYS A 166 -5.24 -0.55 2.54
C LYS A 166 -4.78 -0.93 1.12
N GLY A 167 -3.79 -0.23 0.56
CA GLY A 167 -3.34 -0.41 -0.82
C GLY A 167 -4.03 0.52 -1.81
N ALA A 168 -3.35 0.82 -2.92
CA ALA A 168 -3.87 1.68 -4.00
C ALA A 168 -5.11 1.07 -4.66
N ASP A 169 -5.06 -0.24 -4.96
CA ASP A 169 -6.14 -0.98 -5.61
C ASP A 169 -7.44 -0.91 -4.80
N TYR A 170 -7.33 -0.98 -3.46
CA TYR A 170 -8.49 -0.83 -2.59
C TYR A 170 -9.11 0.57 -2.68
N ILE A 171 -8.30 1.63 -2.64
CA ILE A 171 -8.81 3.00 -2.69
C ILE A 171 -9.52 3.27 -4.02
N TYR A 172 -8.88 2.90 -5.13
CA TYR A 172 -9.46 3.06 -6.47
C TYR A 172 -10.73 2.23 -6.65
N SER A 173 -10.71 0.97 -6.20
CA SER A 173 -11.89 0.10 -6.20
C SER A 173 -13.02 0.68 -5.35
N TYR A 174 -12.69 1.22 -4.19
CA TYR A 174 -13.64 1.85 -3.29
C TYR A 174 -14.27 3.09 -3.94
N LEU A 175 -13.49 3.97 -4.57
CA LEU A 175 -14.00 5.16 -5.26
C LEU A 175 -14.91 4.83 -6.46
N THR A 176 -14.61 3.75 -7.18
CA THR A 176 -15.39 3.29 -8.36
C THR A 176 -16.47 2.26 -8.01
N GLY A 177 -16.59 1.88 -6.74
CA GLY A 177 -17.46 0.80 -6.27
C GLY A 177 -18.78 1.26 -5.66
N PHE A 178 -19.07 2.56 -5.69
CA PHE A 178 -20.31 3.11 -5.13
C PHE A 178 -21.52 2.80 -6.01
N TYR A 179 -22.65 2.51 -5.40
CA TYR A 179 -23.92 2.36 -6.10
C TYR A 179 -25.07 2.87 -5.23
N LYS A 180 -26.16 3.25 -5.89
CA LYS A 180 -27.37 3.73 -5.23
C LYS A 180 -28.05 2.56 -4.50
N ASP A 181 -28.36 2.77 -3.23
CA ASP A 181 -29.09 1.83 -2.38
C ASP A 181 -30.08 2.61 -1.52
N ASP A 182 -31.35 2.57 -1.90
CA ASP A 182 -32.42 3.31 -1.24
C ASP A 182 -32.72 2.80 0.19
N ASN A 183 -32.16 1.65 0.59
CA ASN A 183 -32.27 1.14 1.96
C ASN A 183 -31.25 1.76 2.93
N ARG A 184 -30.30 2.56 2.42
CA ARG A 184 -29.26 3.20 3.22
C ARG A 184 -29.66 4.62 3.56
N GLU A 185 -29.35 5.07 4.77
CA GLU A 185 -29.59 6.46 5.21
C GLU A 185 -28.89 7.49 4.32
N THR A 186 -27.70 7.14 3.80
CA THR A 186 -26.96 7.98 2.86
C THR A 186 -27.46 7.88 1.42
N GLY A 187 -28.32 6.90 1.10
CA GLY A 187 -28.75 6.55 -0.26
C GLY A 187 -27.67 5.84 -1.10
N TRP A 188 -26.51 5.55 -0.51
CA TRP A 188 -25.36 4.95 -1.20
C TRP A 188 -24.82 3.76 -0.44
N ASN A 189 -24.35 2.77 -1.20
CA ASN A 189 -23.62 1.62 -0.69
C ASN A 189 -22.38 1.37 -1.55
N ASN A 190 -21.51 0.47 -1.11
CA ASN A 190 -20.23 0.20 -1.78
C ASN A 190 -19.97 -1.30 -1.90
N LEU A 191 -19.49 -1.72 -3.07
CA LEU A 191 -19.20 -3.12 -3.37
C LEU A 191 -18.06 -3.69 -2.49
N TYR A 192 -17.06 -2.88 -2.18
CA TYR A 192 -15.85 -3.27 -1.44
C TYR A 192 -15.94 -3.02 0.06
N LEU A 193 -16.86 -2.15 0.48
CA LEU A 193 -17.18 -1.91 1.88
C LEU A 193 -18.70 -1.84 2.05
N LYS A 194 -19.29 -2.99 2.34
CA LYS A 194 -20.73 -3.09 2.62
C LYS A 194 -21.10 -2.12 3.74
N ASN A 195 -22.19 -1.39 3.54
CA ASN A 195 -22.72 -0.41 4.49
C ASN A 195 -21.72 0.71 4.81
N ALA A 196 -20.95 1.15 3.81
CA ALA A 196 -20.12 2.33 3.93
C ALA A 196 -20.92 3.53 4.47
N ALA A 197 -20.35 4.21 5.46
CA ALA A 197 -20.92 5.44 6.03
C ALA A 197 -20.66 6.66 5.14
N MET A 198 -19.68 6.57 4.25
CA MET A 198 -19.34 7.62 3.31
C MET A 198 -20.38 7.64 2.18
N PRO A 199 -21.02 8.78 1.89
CA PRO A 199 -21.83 8.93 0.68
C PRO A 199 -20.93 8.95 -0.55
N HIS A 200 -21.49 8.69 -1.73
CA HIS A 200 -20.72 8.78 -2.97
C HIS A 200 -20.42 10.25 -3.30
N VAL A 201 -19.25 10.77 -2.91
CA VAL A 201 -18.92 12.20 -3.05
C VAL A 201 -18.71 12.64 -4.51
N LEU A 202 -18.41 11.71 -5.41
CA LEU A 202 -18.18 11.97 -6.84
C LEU A 202 -19.38 11.61 -7.73
N TRP A 203 -20.57 11.43 -7.15
CA TRP A 203 -21.77 11.01 -7.89
C TRP A 203 -22.16 11.92 -9.05
N GLN A 204 -21.84 13.21 -8.97
CA GLN A 204 -22.10 14.16 -10.06
C GLN A 204 -21.11 13.99 -11.22
N GLU A 205 -19.91 13.52 -10.93
CA GLU A 205 -18.87 13.29 -11.94
C GLU A 205 -19.08 11.92 -12.61
N GLU A 206 -19.29 10.86 -11.82
CA GLU A 206 -19.52 9.49 -12.31
C GLU A 206 -20.92 9.28 -12.91
N GLY A 207 -21.94 9.84 -12.25
CA GLY A 207 -23.34 9.51 -12.47
C GLY A 207 -23.89 8.57 -11.40
N ILE A 208 -25.19 8.28 -11.51
CA ILE A 208 -25.89 7.39 -10.57
C ILE A 208 -25.99 6.02 -11.21
N LYS A 209 -25.49 5.00 -10.49
CA LYS A 209 -25.56 3.59 -10.92
C LYS A 209 -26.13 2.69 -9.82
N THR A 210 -26.79 1.62 -10.22
CA THR A 210 -27.30 0.56 -9.34
C THR A 210 -26.49 -0.72 -9.57
N ALA A 211 -26.38 -1.56 -8.53
CA ALA A 211 -25.68 -2.85 -8.62
C ALA A 211 -26.67 -3.97 -8.92
N LYS A 212 -26.35 -4.81 -9.92
CA LYS A 212 -27.05 -6.07 -10.20
C LYS A 212 -26.35 -7.20 -9.47
N PHE A 213 -27.10 -7.89 -8.61
CA PHE A 213 -26.64 -9.09 -7.93
C PHE A 213 -27.45 -10.28 -8.43
N VAL A 214 -26.78 -11.36 -8.81
CA VAL A 214 -27.40 -12.61 -9.24
C VAL A 214 -27.10 -13.66 -8.18
N ASP A 215 -28.13 -14.40 -7.75
CA ASP A 215 -27.94 -15.49 -6.80
C ASP A 215 -27.30 -16.69 -7.51
N VAL A 216 -26.05 -16.98 -7.16
CA VAL A 216 -25.30 -18.14 -7.63
C VAL A 216 -25.21 -19.14 -6.48
N GLU A 217 -25.58 -20.40 -6.73
CA GLU A 217 -25.37 -21.46 -5.74
C GLU A 217 -23.91 -21.89 -5.76
N GLU A 218 -23.14 -21.43 -4.77
CA GLU A 218 -21.77 -21.86 -4.55
C GLU A 218 -21.73 -22.72 -3.27
N HIS A 219 -21.29 -23.97 -3.39
CA HIS A 219 -21.18 -24.91 -2.28
C HIS A 219 -22.48 -25.17 -1.46
N GLY A 220 -23.65 -25.12 -2.09
CA GLY A 220 -24.94 -25.38 -1.43
C GLY A 220 -25.46 -24.21 -0.58
N ALA A 221 -24.80 -23.05 -0.63
CA ALA A 221 -25.30 -21.78 -0.12
C ALA A 221 -25.57 -20.83 -1.28
N LYS A 222 -26.68 -20.08 -1.22
CA LYS A 222 -26.95 -19.01 -2.18
C LYS A 222 -26.04 -17.84 -1.87
N VAL A 223 -25.10 -17.55 -2.77
CA VAL A 223 -24.21 -16.39 -2.69
C VAL A 223 -24.64 -15.43 -3.79
N SER A 224 -25.08 -14.23 -3.42
CA SER A 224 -25.41 -13.18 -4.38
C SER A 224 -24.10 -12.62 -4.97
N GLU A 225 -23.78 -13.02 -6.19
CA GLU A 225 -22.61 -12.58 -6.94
C GLU A 225 -22.92 -11.27 -7.69
N PHE A 226 -21.93 -10.39 -7.78
CA PHE A 226 -22.07 -9.11 -8.48
C PHE A 226 -21.92 -9.31 -9.99
N GLU A 227 -22.97 -9.05 -10.77
CA GLU A 227 -22.96 -9.19 -12.24
C GLU A 227 -22.47 -7.91 -12.92
N GLY A 228 -22.83 -6.74 -12.39
CA GLY A 228 -22.42 -5.47 -12.97
C GLY A 228 -23.17 -4.24 -12.44
N PHE A 229 -22.76 -3.07 -12.93
CA PHE A 229 -23.45 -1.81 -12.66
C PHE A 229 -24.37 -1.44 -13.82
N GLU A 230 -25.56 -0.95 -13.50
CA GLU A 230 -26.47 -0.33 -14.47
C GLU A 230 -26.54 1.18 -14.23
N MET A 231 -26.29 1.97 -15.28
CA MET A 231 -26.35 3.43 -15.19
C MET A 231 -27.81 3.88 -15.20
N VAL A 232 -28.22 4.56 -14.13
CA VAL A 232 -29.55 5.16 -13.98
C VAL A 232 -29.55 6.60 -14.49
N GLN A 233 -28.47 7.34 -14.20
CA GLN A 233 -28.31 8.73 -14.64
C GLN A 233 -26.85 8.99 -15.02
N PRO A 234 -26.57 9.56 -16.21
CA PRO A 234 -25.21 9.91 -16.60
C PRO A 234 -24.66 11.06 -15.73
N GLY A 235 -23.36 10.98 -15.41
CA GLY A 235 -22.62 12.05 -14.75
C GLY A 235 -22.12 13.10 -15.73
N LYS A 236 -21.32 14.05 -15.22
CA LYS A 236 -20.63 15.05 -16.05
C LYS A 236 -19.49 14.45 -16.88
N GLN A 237 -18.89 13.37 -16.39
CA GLN A 237 -17.77 12.69 -17.03
C GLN A 237 -18.26 11.39 -17.67
N ASP A 238 -17.62 11.00 -18.77
CA ASP A 238 -17.77 9.62 -19.25
C ASP A 238 -17.04 8.64 -18.31
N ALA A 239 -17.29 7.34 -18.50
CA ALA A 239 -16.76 6.30 -17.62
C ALA A 239 -15.21 6.25 -17.62
N GLU A 240 -14.56 6.55 -18.75
CA GLU A 240 -13.10 6.52 -18.86
C GLU A 240 -12.46 7.72 -18.15
N THR A 241 -13.04 8.90 -18.32
CA THR A 241 -12.62 10.13 -17.67
C THR A 241 -12.81 10.02 -16.17
N PHE A 242 -13.94 9.47 -15.71
CA PHE A 242 -14.16 9.21 -14.29
C PHE A 242 -13.16 8.19 -13.73
N ASP A 243 -12.87 7.12 -14.48
CA ASP A 243 -11.86 6.14 -14.11
C ASP A 243 -10.50 6.79 -13.88
N LYS A 244 -10.11 7.68 -14.79
CA LYS A 244 -8.90 8.49 -14.67
C LYS A 244 -8.95 9.42 -13.46
N THR A 245 -10.07 10.08 -13.20
CA THR A 245 -10.25 10.93 -12.02
C THR A 245 -10.07 10.15 -10.71
N ALA A 246 -10.71 8.98 -10.59
CA ALA A 246 -10.55 8.10 -9.42
C ALA A 246 -9.12 7.59 -9.27
N ARG A 247 -8.45 7.29 -10.39
CA ARG A 247 -7.04 6.89 -10.43
C ARG A 247 -6.12 8.02 -10.01
N ASP A 248 -6.38 9.25 -10.45
CA ASP A 248 -5.59 10.44 -10.13
C ASP A 248 -5.68 10.76 -8.62
N VAL A 249 -6.88 10.72 -8.03
CA VAL A 249 -7.06 10.83 -6.56
C VAL A 249 -6.30 9.73 -5.84
N THR A 250 -6.41 8.48 -6.31
CA THR A 250 -5.70 7.35 -5.72
C THR A 250 -4.18 7.53 -5.80
N ASN A 251 -3.67 7.98 -6.95
CA ASN A 251 -2.26 8.25 -7.18
C ASN A 251 -1.75 9.36 -6.25
N PHE A 252 -2.53 10.44 -6.09
CA PHE A 252 -2.22 11.50 -5.13
C PHE A 252 -2.18 10.99 -3.70
N LEU A 253 -3.12 10.14 -3.27
CA LEU A 253 -3.10 9.54 -1.92
C LEU A 253 -1.93 8.57 -1.71
N VAL A 254 -1.51 7.86 -2.75
CA VAL A 254 -0.28 7.04 -2.73
C VAL A 254 0.96 7.90 -2.57
N TRP A 255 1.03 9.03 -3.28
CA TRP A 255 2.10 10.01 -3.09
C TRP A 255 2.05 10.66 -1.70
N ALA A 256 0.87 11.04 -1.21
CA ALA A 256 0.69 11.64 0.11
C ALA A 256 1.18 10.74 1.24
N ALA A 257 0.97 9.42 1.10
CA ALA A 257 1.45 8.43 2.05
C ALA A 257 2.97 8.22 2.03
N GLU A 258 3.61 8.43 0.87
CA GLU A 258 5.07 8.34 0.73
C GLU A 258 5.65 9.38 -0.27
N PRO A 259 5.77 10.66 0.14
CA PRO A 259 6.12 11.74 -0.80
C PRO A 259 7.52 11.61 -1.43
N ASP A 260 8.43 10.93 -0.74
CA ASP A 260 9.83 10.75 -1.14
C ASP A 260 10.12 9.32 -1.66
N GLN A 261 9.08 8.55 -2.03
CA GLN A 261 9.23 7.16 -2.46
C GLN A 261 10.19 6.96 -3.65
N THR A 262 10.18 7.88 -4.63
CA THR A 262 11.04 7.80 -5.82
C THR A 262 12.51 7.92 -5.41
N LYS A 263 12.81 8.86 -4.51
CA LYS A 263 14.16 9.04 -3.95
C LYS A 263 14.58 7.82 -3.15
N ARG A 264 13.67 7.24 -2.34
CA ARG A 264 13.94 6.01 -1.58
C ARG A 264 14.28 4.83 -2.49
N LYS A 265 13.51 4.63 -3.58
CA LYS A 265 13.76 3.55 -4.55
C LYS A 265 15.12 3.73 -5.25
N TYR A 266 15.45 4.95 -5.65
CA TYR A 266 16.74 5.26 -6.27
C TYR A 266 17.92 4.97 -5.34
N ILE A 267 17.87 5.44 -4.08
CA ILE A 267 18.90 5.14 -3.07
C ILE A 267 18.97 3.64 -2.80
N GLY A 268 17.81 2.97 -2.69
CA GLY A 268 17.71 1.53 -2.46
C GLY A 268 18.45 0.73 -3.53
N PHE A 269 18.30 1.08 -4.81
CA PHE A 269 19.04 0.43 -5.90
C PHE A 269 20.57 0.58 -5.72
N GLY A 270 21.04 1.78 -5.39
CA GLY A 270 22.46 2.03 -5.13
C GLY A 270 23.01 1.22 -3.95
N VAL A 271 22.25 1.14 -2.86
CA VAL A 271 22.60 0.32 -1.69
C VAL A 271 22.65 -1.16 -2.04
N MET A 272 21.66 -1.67 -2.79
CA MET A 272 21.64 -3.09 -3.20
C MET A 272 22.83 -3.44 -4.11
N ALA A 273 23.19 -2.56 -5.03
CA ALA A 273 24.37 -2.76 -5.88
C ALA A 273 25.67 -2.77 -5.06
N PHE A 274 25.82 -1.84 -4.11
CA PHE A 274 26.97 -1.79 -3.20
C PHE A 274 27.08 -3.04 -2.33
N LEU A 275 25.96 -3.50 -1.73
CA LEU A 275 25.94 -4.69 -0.90
C LEU A 275 26.27 -5.95 -1.71
N LEU A 276 25.81 -6.04 -2.97
CA LEU A 276 26.17 -7.15 -3.85
C LEU A 276 27.68 -7.16 -4.15
N LEU A 277 28.26 -5.99 -4.46
CA LEU A 277 29.70 -5.87 -4.67
C LEU A 277 30.49 -6.25 -3.41
N LEU A 278 30.09 -5.72 -2.26
CA LEU A 278 30.71 -6.02 -0.97
C LEU A 278 30.61 -7.50 -0.64
N ALA A 279 29.47 -8.14 -0.91
CA ALA A 279 29.28 -9.58 -0.72
C ALA A 279 30.24 -10.39 -1.60
N LEU A 280 30.47 -9.99 -2.85
CA LEU A 280 31.43 -10.65 -3.73
C LEU A 280 32.88 -10.50 -3.23
N VAL A 281 33.26 -9.30 -2.81
CA VAL A 281 34.60 -9.00 -2.29
C VAL A 281 34.86 -9.78 -1.00
N THR A 282 33.93 -9.71 -0.04
CA THR A 282 34.05 -10.42 1.24
C THR A 282 34.03 -11.93 1.04
N ARG A 283 33.25 -12.47 0.10
CA ARG A 283 33.29 -13.90 -0.26
C ARG A 283 34.65 -14.31 -0.83
N LYS A 284 35.25 -13.49 -1.70
CA LYS A 284 36.58 -13.77 -2.26
C LYS A 284 37.67 -13.68 -1.19
N LEU A 285 37.59 -12.68 -0.31
CA LEU A 285 38.48 -12.52 0.83
C LEU A 285 38.38 -13.72 1.79
N SER A 286 37.15 -14.12 2.13
CA SER A 286 36.87 -15.30 2.95
C SER A 286 37.45 -16.57 2.31
N LYS A 287 37.27 -16.78 1.00
CA LYS A 287 37.86 -17.94 0.32
C LYS A 287 39.39 -17.94 0.36
N ASN A 288 40.03 -16.76 0.34
CA ASN A 288 41.48 -16.65 0.34
C ASN A 288 42.09 -16.84 1.74
N TYR A 289 41.48 -16.26 2.77
CA TYR A 289 41.98 -16.36 4.14
C TYR A 289 41.91 -17.79 4.70
N TRP A 290 40.87 -18.51 4.31
CA TRP A 290 40.57 -19.89 4.73
C TRP A 290 41.09 -20.90 3.68
N LYS A 291 42.08 -20.50 2.86
CA LYS A 291 42.68 -21.39 1.86
C LYS A 291 43.65 -22.36 2.50
N ASP A 292 44.35 -21.97 3.57
CA ASP A 292 45.45 -22.75 4.14
C ASP A 292 45.01 -23.71 5.25
N ILE A 293 43.72 -23.70 5.57
CA ILE A 293 43.13 -24.50 6.62
C ILE A 293 41.94 -25.22 5.94
N HIS A 294 42.11 -26.51 5.64
CA HIS A 294 41.16 -27.30 4.83
C HIS A 294 40.19 -28.09 5.70
#